data_AF-A0A542AZ86-F1
#
_entry.id   AF-A0A542AZ86-F1
#
_cell.length_a   1.000
_cell.length_b   1.000
_cell.length_c   1.000
_cell.angle_alpha   90.00
_cell.angle_beta   90.00
_cell.angle_gamma   90.00
#
_symmetry.space_group_name_H-M   'P 1'
#
loop_
_entity.id
_entity.type
_entity.pdbx_description
1 polymer ?
#
loop_
_entity_poly.entity_id
_entity_poly.type
_entity_poly.pdbx_seq_one_letter_code
_entity_poly.pdbx_strand_id
1 'polypeptide(L)'
;MGQDIRKMFQEKPEQEEQKLQSGHQQRFEDRLNKAMPVEKKKNNFYFLQIAAGLMIALAVGAFLYFSNNEAETVNSPQIVETPSEEKVESEEVPGTDYRLSDVSPEFKKIEDYYMASLNIQLAKLDMTPGNKELIDAFMRKLETLNDEYIALNAEIQETGLNEETVEAMIANLQLRLDLLKKLKNKLDEIEQSKDLKNENYQA
;
A
#
# COMPACT_ATOMS: atom_id res chain seq x y z
N MET A 1 12.09 30.46 -32.83
CA MET A 1 13.29 30.58 -31.98
C MET A 1 12.81 30.51 -30.54
N GLY A 2 13.15 29.45 -29.80
CA GLY A 2 12.73 29.28 -28.41
C GLY A 2 13.53 30.23 -27.52
N GLN A 3 12.85 30.98 -26.66
CA GLN A 3 13.53 31.80 -25.68
C GLN A 3 14.06 30.90 -24.55
N ASP A 4 15.35 31.03 -24.23
CA ASP A 4 16.01 30.23 -23.20
C ASP A 4 15.59 30.72 -21.81
N ILE A 5 14.84 29.87 -21.11
CA ILE A 5 14.29 30.14 -19.78
C ILE A 5 15.41 30.43 -18.77
N ARG A 6 16.59 29.81 -18.93
CA ARG A 6 17.73 30.01 -18.02
C ARG A 6 18.26 31.45 -18.09
N LYS A 7 18.24 32.07 -19.27
CA LYS A 7 18.65 33.47 -19.46
C LYS A 7 17.64 34.45 -18.87
N MET A 8 16.34 34.17 -18.99
CA MET A 8 15.29 35.00 -18.37
C MET A 8 15.37 35.07 -16.84
N PHE A 9 15.93 34.05 -16.19
CA PHE A 9 16.09 34.02 -14.74
C PHE A 9 17.40 34.68 -14.28
N GLN A 10 18.45 34.67 -15.10
CA GLN A 10 19.74 35.28 -14.77
C GLN A 10 19.76 36.80 -15.01
N GLU A 11 18.97 37.30 -15.97
CA GLU A 11 18.93 38.73 -16.33
C GLU A 11 17.91 39.56 -15.53
N LYS A 12 17.14 38.95 -14.62
CA LYS A 12 16.25 39.70 -13.74
C LYS A 12 17.06 40.34 -12.61
N PRO A 13 17.14 41.69 -12.50
CA PRO A 13 17.60 42.31 -11.27
C PRO A 13 16.67 41.82 -10.15
N GLU A 14 17.26 41.54 -8.98
CA GLU A 14 16.60 41.05 -7.76
C GLU A 14 15.16 41.53 -7.72
N GLN A 15 14.23 40.60 -7.99
CA GLN A 15 12.82 40.94 -8.12
C GLN A 15 12.43 41.67 -6.84
N GLU A 16 12.05 42.94 -6.96
CA GLU A 16 11.38 43.68 -5.88
C GLU A 16 10.43 42.71 -5.21
N GLU A 17 10.57 42.52 -3.89
CA GLU A 17 9.70 41.64 -3.12
C GLU A 17 8.25 42.11 -3.34
N GLN A 18 7.58 41.53 -4.34
CA GLN A 18 6.19 41.83 -4.65
C GLN A 18 5.37 41.26 -3.51
N LYS A 19 5.20 42.07 -2.46
CA LYS A 19 4.37 41.71 -1.32
C LYS A 19 2.97 41.45 -1.85
N LEU A 20 2.47 40.25 -1.58
CA LEU A 20 1.11 39.86 -1.93
C LEU A 20 0.14 40.94 -1.44
N GLN A 21 -0.81 41.33 -2.29
CA GLN A 21 -1.84 42.29 -1.89
C GLN A 21 -2.58 41.77 -0.64
N SER A 22 -2.90 42.68 0.28
CA SER A 22 -3.63 42.35 1.50
C SER A 22 -4.96 41.63 1.17
N GLY A 23 -5.31 40.64 2.00
CA GLY A 23 -6.50 39.81 1.81
C GLY A 23 -6.38 38.71 0.73
N HIS A 24 -5.20 38.47 0.15
CA HIS A 24 -4.98 37.35 -0.78
C HIS A 24 -5.37 35.99 -0.18
N GLN A 25 -4.99 35.74 1.07
CA GLN A 25 -5.26 34.49 1.76
C GLN A 25 -6.76 34.21 1.90
N GLN A 26 -7.55 35.21 2.30
CA GLN A 26 -9.01 35.06 2.43
C GLN A 26 -9.65 34.76 1.07
N ARG A 27 -9.28 35.51 0.02
CA ARG A 27 -9.78 35.26 -1.35
C ARG A 27 -9.42 33.87 -1.87
N PHE A 28 -8.26 33.35 -1.46
CA PHE A 28 -7.84 31.99 -1.81
C PHE A 28 -8.67 30.94 -1.06
N GLU A 29 -8.85 31.10 0.25
CA GLU A 29 -9.66 30.21 1.09
C GLU A 29 -11.12 30.14 0.61
N ASP A 30 -11.71 31.28 0.25
CA ASP A 30 -13.08 31.34 -0.30
C ASP A 30 -13.19 30.56 -1.63
N ARG A 31 -12.19 30.67 -2.51
CA ARG A 31 -12.13 29.93 -3.78
C ARG A 31 -11.91 28.44 -3.54
N LEU A 32 -11.09 28.07 -2.56
CA LEU A 32 -10.80 26.69 -2.20
C LEU A 32 -12.03 25.98 -1.64
N ASN A 33 -12.69 26.60 -0.66
CA ASN A 33 -13.92 26.08 -0.05
C ASN A 33 -15.05 25.95 -1.08
N LYS A 34 -15.11 26.85 -2.06
CA LYS A 34 -16.08 26.76 -3.16
C LYS A 34 -15.76 25.63 -4.14
N ALA A 35 -14.49 25.36 -4.40
CA ALA A 35 -14.04 24.33 -5.33
C ALA A 35 -14.04 22.92 -4.72
N MET A 36 -13.89 22.80 -3.40
CA MET A 36 -13.84 21.54 -2.66
C MET A 36 -14.79 21.58 -1.45
N PRO A 37 -16.10 21.40 -1.64
CA PRO A 37 -17.04 21.35 -0.51
C PRO A 37 -16.76 20.11 0.35
N VAL A 38 -16.42 20.31 1.62
CA VAL A 38 -16.23 19.21 2.57
C VAL A 38 -17.60 18.70 3.02
N GLU A 39 -17.97 17.49 2.61
CA GLU A 39 -19.23 16.88 3.06
C GLU A 39 -19.19 16.51 4.54
N LYS A 40 -20.20 16.94 5.30
CA LYS A 40 -20.37 16.52 6.69
C LYS A 40 -20.99 15.13 6.71
N LYS A 41 -20.17 14.11 6.98
CA LYS A 41 -20.58 12.71 7.09
C LYS A 41 -21.68 12.56 8.16
N LYS A 42 -22.90 12.23 7.74
CA LYS A 42 -23.99 11.85 8.66
C LYS A 42 -23.74 10.42 9.13
N ASN A 43 -23.60 10.25 10.44
CA ASN A 43 -23.31 8.96 11.03
C ASN A 43 -24.61 8.19 11.33
N ASN A 44 -25.00 7.25 10.46
CA ASN A 44 -26.15 6.36 10.67
C ASN A 44 -25.78 5.13 11.53
N PHE A 45 -25.08 5.34 12.65
CA PHE A 45 -24.55 4.27 13.50
C PHE A 45 -25.63 3.40 14.18
N TYR A 46 -26.88 3.85 14.19
CA TYR A 46 -28.01 3.11 14.77
C TYR A 46 -28.38 1.84 13.99
N PHE A 47 -28.13 1.76 12.66
CA PHE A 47 -28.42 0.54 11.90
C PHE A 47 -27.44 -0.59 12.24
N LEU A 48 -26.17 -0.25 12.54
CA LEU A 48 -25.14 -1.24 12.91
C LEU A 48 -25.42 -1.90 14.27
N GLN A 49 -26.01 -1.17 15.22
CA GLN A 49 -26.35 -1.73 16.54
C GLN A 49 -27.43 -2.82 16.46
N ILE A 50 -28.41 -2.66 15.56
CA ILE A 50 -29.49 -3.64 15.36
C ILE A 50 -28.94 -4.93 14.71
N ALA A 51 -28.06 -4.79 13.72
CA ALA A 51 -27.43 -5.92 13.03
C ALA A 51 -26.57 -6.78 13.98
N ALA A 52 -25.83 -6.16 14.90
CA ALA A 52 -25.00 -6.88 15.88
C ALA A 52 -25.84 -7.79 16.80
N GLY A 53 -27.01 -7.33 17.25
CA GLY A 53 -27.92 -8.14 18.06
C GLY A 53 -28.47 -9.37 17.33
N LEU A 54 -28.84 -9.21 16.05
CA LEU A 54 -29.31 -10.32 15.21
C LEU A 54 -28.22 -11.37 14.94
N MET A 55 -26.99 -10.93 14.67
CA MET A 55 -25.84 -11.82 14.45
C MET A 55 -25.55 -12.69 15.68
N ILE A 56 -25.56 -12.09 16.88
CA ILE A 56 -25.35 -12.83 18.14
C ILE A 56 -26.49 -13.84 18.37
N ALA A 57 -27.74 -13.44 18.15
CA ALA A 57 -28.88 -14.34 18.31
C ALA A 57 -28.84 -15.54 17.34
N LEU A 58 -28.46 -15.31 16.08
CA LEU A 58 -28.27 -16.37 15.08
C LEU A 58 -27.11 -17.29 15.43
N ALA A 59 -25.97 -16.75 15.87
CA ALA A 59 -24.81 -17.55 16.27
C ALA A 59 -25.13 -18.46 17.47
N VAL A 60 -25.83 -17.93 18.48
CA VAL A 60 -26.26 -18.74 19.64
C VAL A 60 -27.30 -19.79 19.21
N GLY A 61 -28.26 -19.42 18.36
CA GLY A 61 -29.25 -20.37 17.83
C GLY A 61 -28.63 -21.50 17.02
N ALA A 62 -27.68 -21.19 16.14
CA ALA A 62 -26.92 -22.17 15.37
C ALA A 62 -26.08 -23.07 16.29
N PHE A 63 -25.38 -22.49 17.27
CA PHE A 63 -24.59 -23.25 18.24
C PHE A 63 -25.45 -24.28 18.99
N LEU A 64 -26.60 -23.87 19.52
CA LEU A 64 -27.51 -24.80 20.20
C LEU A 64 -28.08 -25.88 19.26
N TYR A 65 -28.32 -25.54 17.99
CA TYR A 65 -28.80 -26.49 16.98
C TYR A 65 -27.72 -27.52 16.59
N PHE A 66 -26.48 -27.09 16.38
CA PHE A 66 -25.36 -27.98 16.04
C PHE A 66 -24.88 -28.80 17.24
N SER A 67 -24.89 -28.24 18.46
CA SER A 67 -24.51 -28.97 19.68
C SER A 67 -25.49 -30.09 20.07
N ASN A 68 -26.75 -30.03 19.65
CA ASN A 68 -27.75 -31.07 19.96
C ASN A 68 -27.81 -32.20 18.93
N ASN A 69 -27.00 -32.16 17.86
CA ASN A 69 -26.98 -33.16 16.79
C ASN A 69 -25.64 -33.93 16.76
N GLU A 70 -25.29 -34.62 17.85
CA GLU A 70 -24.38 -35.77 17.78
C GLU A 70 -25.20 -37.05 17.64
N ALA A 71 -25.31 -37.53 16.40
CA ALA A 71 -25.67 -38.91 16.10
C ALA A 71 -24.82 -39.39 14.92
N GLU A 72 -24.07 -40.46 15.17
CA GLU A 72 -23.03 -41.09 14.35
C GLU A 72 -23.51 -41.66 12.99
N THR A 73 -22.57 -41.89 12.06
CA THR A 73 -22.26 -43.17 11.35
C THR A 73 -21.39 -42.87 10.10
N VAL A 74 -20.11 -43.30 9.97
CA VAL A 74 -19.52 -44.64 9.75
C VAL A 74 -19.33 -45.03 8.25
N ASN A 75 -18.06 -45.33 7.89
CA ASN A 75 -17.49 -46.02 6.69
C ASN A 75 -17.50 -45.25 5.34
N SER A 76 -16.38 -45.04 4.63
CA SER A 76 -15.39 -46.04 4.16
C SER A 76 -14.14 -45.35 3.53
N PRO A 77 -12.93 -45.97 3.53
CA PRO A 77 -11.73 -45.42 2.92
C PRO A 77 -11.56 -45.88 1.46
N GLN A 78 -11.18 -44.98 0.55
CA GLN A 78 -10.61 -45.39 -0.74
C GLN A 78 -9.34 -44.59 -1.03
N ILE A 79 -8.25 -45.36 -1.09
CA ILE A 79 -6.87 -44.95 -1.29
C ILE A 79 -6.59 -45.02 -2.79
N VAL A 80 -6.00 -43.97 -3.37
CA VAL A 80 -5.06 -44.10 -4.51
C VAL A 80 -3.96 -43.06 -4.30
N GLU A 81 -2.77 -43.55 -4.01
CA GLU A 81 -1.52 -42.80 -3.92
C GLU A 81 -0.96 -42.49 -5.31
N THR A 82 -0.41 -41.29 -5.51
CA THR A 82 0.80 -41.01 -6.32
C THR A 82 1.26 -39.55 -6.04
N PRO A 83 2.56 -39.23 -6.15
CA PRO A 83 3.35 -38.73 -5.01
C PRO A 83 3.22 -37.24 -4.68
N SER A 84 3.30 -37.03 -3.37
CA SER A 84 3.53 -35.78 -2.63
C SER A 84 4.54 -34.84 -3.30
N GLU A 85 4.05 -33.69 -3.78
CA GLU A 85 4.80 -32.43 -3.70
C GLU A 85 4.18 -31.67 -2.52
N GLU A 86 5.01 -31.32 -1.54
CA GLU A 86 4.64 -30.60 -0.33
C GLU A 86 3.81 -29.35 -0.66
N LYS A 87 2.50 -29.44 -0.43
CA LYS A 87 1.67 -28.28 -0.19
C LYS A 87 2.07 -27.73 1.17
N VAL A 88 3.09 -26.87 1.18
CA VAL A 88 3.36 -25.98 2.30
C VAL A 88 2.08 -25.20 2.54
N GLU A 89 1.45 -25.46 3.69
CA GLU A 89 0.39 -24.64 4.25
C GLU A 89 0.93 -23.21 4.40
N SER A 90 0.71 -22.38 3.39
CA SER A 90 0.65 -20.95 3.56
C SER A 90 -0.68 -20.66 4.23
N GLU A 91 -0.61 -20.10 5.43
CA GLU A 91 -1.74 -19.59 6.20
C GLU A 91 -2.76 -18.91 5.28
N GLU A 92 -3.99 -19.41 5.28
CA GLU A 92 -5.10 -18.84 4.53
C GLU A 92 -5.41 -17.45 5.08
N VAL A 93 -4.94 -16.42 4.39
CA VAL A 93 -5.48 -15.07 4.51
C VAL A 93 -6.85 -15.08 3.80
N PRO A 94 -7.95 -14.75 4.48
CA PRO A 94 -9.29 -14.89 3.92
C PRO A 94 -9.52 -13.81 2.85
N GLY A 95 -9.47 -14.22 1.59
CA GLY A 95 -9.78 -13.40 0.44
C GLY A 95 -9.20 -14.06 -0.80
N THR A 96 -10.06 -14.63 -1.64
CA THR A 96 -9.71 -15.04 -3.01
C THR A 96 -9.40 -13.78 -3.82
N ASP A 97 -8.23 -13.18 -3.58
CA ASP A 97 -7.73 -12.04 -4.33
C ASP A 97 -7.08 -12.59 -5.59
N TYR A 98 -7.64 -12.29 -6.76
CA TYR A 98 -7.07 -12.67 -8.04
C TYR A 98 -5.71 -11.99 -8.20
N ARG A 99 -4.63 -12.77 -8.25
CA ARG A 99 -3.26 -12.24 -8.33
C ARG A 99 -2.69 -12.41 -9.73
N LEU A 100 -1.67 -11.61 -10.02
CA LEU A 100 -0.88 -11.75 -11.24
C LEU A 100 -0.31 -13.18 -11.37
N SER A 101 0.04 -13.81 -10.25
CA SER A 101 0.49 -15.21 -10.18
C SER A 101 -0.51 -16.25 -10.65
N ASP A 102 -1.81 -15.96 -10.61
CA ASP A 102 -2.88 -16.90 -10.97
C ASP A 102 -3.12 -16.93 -12.48
N VAL A 103 -2.57 -15.95 -13.20
CA VAL A 103 -2.73 -15.77 -14.64
C VAL A 103 -1.84 -16.71 -15.44
N SER A 104 -0.54 -16.73 -15.14
CA SER A 104 0.43 -17.55 -15.85
C SER A 104 1.68 -17.84 -15.01
N PRO A 105 2.40 -18.93 -15.31
CA PRO A 105 3.67 -19.24 -14.65
C PRO A 105 4.74 -18.13 -14.79
N GLU A 106 4.76 -17.41 -15.90
CA GLU A 106 5.68 -16.30 -16.15
C GLU A 106 5.36 -15.12 -15.23
N PHE A 107 4.08 -14.77 -15.12
CA PHE A 107 3.60 -13.71 -14.25
C PHE A 107 3.81 -14.02 -12.77
N LYS A 108 3.62 -15.28 -12.38
CA LYS A 108 3.98 -15.76 -11.03
C LYS A 108 5.44 -15.52 -10.70
N LYS A 109 6.37 -15.87 -11.61
CA LYS A 109 7.81 -15.63 -11.39
C LYS A 109 8.12 -14.15 -11.19
N ILE A 110 7.46 -13.28 -11.94
CA ILE A 110 7.63 -11.83 -11.84
C ILE A 110 7.14 -11.35 -10.48
N GLU A 111 5.92 -11.68 -10.10
CA GLU A 111 5.33 -11.27 -8.82
C GLU A 111 6.14 -11.82 -7.63
N ASP A 112 6.46 -13.11 -7.62
CA ASP A 112 7.25 -13.75 -6.57
C ASP A 112 8.62 -13.07 -6.44
N TYR A 113 9.28 -12.74 -7.56
CA TYR A 113 10.55 -12.03 -7.57
C TYR A 113 10.45 -10.63 -6.94
N TYR A 114 9.46 -9.84 -7.32
CA TYR A 114 9.27 -8.48 -6.77
C TYR A 114 8.87 -8.52 -5.29
N MET A 115 7.97 -9.41 -4.90
CA MET A 115 7.53 -9.56 -3.51
C MET A 115 8.67 -10.02 -2.60
N ALA A 116 9.44 -11.01 -3.03
CA ALA A 116 10.64 -11.43 -2.30
C ALA A 116 11.65 -10.28 -2.17
N SER A 117 11.89 -9.54 -3.25
CA SER A 117 12.82 -8.41 -3.26
C SER A 117 12.35 -7.25 -2.38
N LEU A 118 11.04 -7.01 -2.31
CA LEU A 118 10.43 -6.00 -1.44
C LEU A 118 10.57 -6.39 0.03
N ASN A 119 10.25 -7.65 0.36
CA ASN A 119 10.38 -8.19 1.71
C ASN A 119 11.83 -8.15 2.21
N ILE A 120 12.79 -8.53 1.36
CA ILE A 120 14.22 -8.45 1.67
C ILE A 120 14.65 -7.00 1.95
N GLN A 121 14.15 -6.04 1.17
CA GLN A 121 14.49 -4.63 1.38
C GLN A 121 13.87 -4.06 2.65
N LEU A 122 12.60 -4.37 2.92
CA LEU A 122 11.91 -3.97 4.15
C LEU A 122 12.60 -4.55 5.39
N ALA A 123 13.02 -5.82 5.34
CA ALA A 123 13.71 -6.47 6.45
C ALA A 123 15.09 -5.86 6.77
N LYS A 124 15.69 -5.13 5.82
CA LYS A 124 16.96 -4.41 6.01
C LYS A 124 16.77 -2.99 6.56
N LEU A 125 15.53 -2.54 6.78
CA LEU A 125 15.27 -1.20 7.28
C LEU A 125 15.38 -1.15 8.80
N ASP A 126 16.42 -0.51 9.29
CA ASP A 126 16.60 -0.24 10.72
C ASP A 126 15.95 1.09 11.11
N MET A 127 14.89 1.01 11.93
CA MET A 127 14.25 2.19 12.50
C MET A 127 15.04 2.73 13.68
N THR A 128 15.45 3.99 13.58
CA THR A 128 16.09 4.77 14.65
C THR A 128 15.31 6.07 14.89
N PRO A 129 15.40 6.69 16.07
CA PRO A 129 14.71 7.96 16.32
C PRO A 129 15.04 9.06 15.31
N GLY A 130 16.25 9.05 14.74
CA GLY A 130 16.71 10.06 13.79
C GLY A 130 16.26 9.84 12.34
N ASN A 131 15.80 8.64 11.97
CA ASN A 131 15.34 8.34 10.61
C ASN A 131 13.85 7.97 10.54
N LYS A 132 13.18 7.84 11.69
CA LYS A 132 11.78 7.42 11.80
C LYS A 132 10.83 8.22 10.91
N GLU A 133 10.89 9.55 10.96
CA GLU A 133 9.99 10.41 10.18
C GLU A 133 10.14 10.20 8.67
N LEU A 134 11.39 10.01 8.20
CA LEU A 134 11.68 9.70 6.80
C LEU A 134 11.12 8.34 6.41
N ILE A 135 11.37 7.31 7.22
CA ILE A 135 10.84 5.97 6.99
C ILE A 135 9.30 6.00 6.95
N ASP A 136 8.65 6.64 7.93
CA ASP A 136 7.19 6.76 7.99
C ASP A 136 6.60 7.45 6.75
N ALA A 137 7.28 8.46 6.21
CA ALA A 137 6.85 9.13 4.97
C ALA A 137 6.95 8.21 3.74
N PHE A 138 8.00 7.38 3.66
CA PHE A 138 8.15 6.39 2.59
C PHE A 138 7.18 5.22 2.74
N MET A 139 6.94 4.74 3.97
CA MET A 139 5.99 3.66 4.24
C MET A 139 4.56 4.05 3.85
N ARG A 140 4.12 5.28 4.12
CA ARG A 140 2.82 5.77 3.66
C ARG A 140 2.67 5.73 2.13
N LYS A 141 3.73 6.06 1.40
CA LYS A 141 3.72 5.96 -0.08
C LYS A 141 3.70 4.52 -0.56
N LEU A 142 4.41 3.62 0.13
CA LEU A 142 4.37 2.19 -0.17
C LEU A 142 2.98 1.58 0.09
N GLU A 143 2.30 2.04 1.13
CA GLU A 143 0.92 1.67 1.44
C GLU A 143 -0.02 2.12 0.33
N THR A 144 0.08 3.39 -0.12
CA THR A 144 -0.71 3.87 -1.27
C THR A 144 -0.49 3.01 -2.52
N LEU A 145 0.77 2.70 -2.86
CA LEU A 145 1.08 1.82 -3.99
C LEU A 145 0.52 0.41 -3.78
N ASN A 146 0.54 -0.11 -2.56
CA ASN A 146 -0.04 -1.42 -2.24
C ASN A 146 -1.56 -1.43 -2.45
N ASP A 147 -2.24 -0.39 -2.02
CA ASP A 147 -3.70 -0.25 -2.20
C ASP A 147 -4.06 -0.15 -3.68
N GLU A 148 -3.28 0.58 -4.48
CA GLU A 148 -3.42 0.62 -5.94
C GLU A 148 -3.23 -0.78 -6.57
N TYR A 149 -2.26 -1.56 -6.09
CA TYR A 149 -2.06 -2.94 -6.56
C TYR A 149 -3.27 -3.83 -6.27
N ILE A 150 -3.84 -3.74 -5.06
CA ILE A 150 -5.06 -4.46 -4.68
C ILE A 150 -6.25 -4.00 -5.54
N ALA A 151 -6.36 -2.70 -5.82
CA ALA A 151 -7.41 -2.18 -6.68
C ALA A 151 -7.29 -2.74 -8.12
N LEU A 152 -6.08 -2.83 -8.66
CA LEU A 152 -5.83 -3.46 -9.96
C LEU A 152 -6.19 -4.96 -9.94
N ASN A 153 -5.89 -5.68 -8.85
CA ASN A 153 -6.30 -7.09 -8.70
C ASN A 153 -7.82 -7.24 -8.77
N ALA A 154 -8.55 -6.35 -8.09
CA ALA A 154 -10.01 -6.32 -8.13
C ALA A 154 -10.55 -5.97 -9.53
N GLU A 155 -9.91 -5.05 -10.25
CA GLU A 155 -10.30 -4.67 -11.62
C GLU A 155 -10.22 -5.85 -12.61
N ILE A 156 -9.22 -6.74 -12.46
CA ILE A 156 -9.14 -7.94 -13.31
C ILE A 156 -10.36 -8.85 -13.09
N GLN A 157 -10.87 -8.94 -11.86
CA GLN A 157 -12.04 -9.78 -11.58
C GLN A 157 -13.30 -9.27 -12.29
N GLU A 158 -13.41 -7.96 -12.49
CA GLU A 158 -14.57 -7.33 -13.15
C GLU A 158 -14.42 -7.30 -14.68
N THR A 159 -13.25 -6.90 -15.18
CA THR A 159 -13.04 -6.61 -16.61
C THR A 159 -12.37 -7.74 -17.37
N GLY A 160 -11.83 -8.73 -16.66
CA GLY A 160 -10.95 -9.75 -17.22
C GLY A 160 -9.54 -9.23 -17.46
N LEU A 161 -8.61 -10.16 -17.69
CA LEU A 161 -7.22 -9.80 -17.90
C LEU A 161 -7.04 -9.01 -19.20
N ASN A 162 -6.44 -7.82 -19.09
CA ASN A 162 -5.97 -7.06 -20.24
C ASN A 162 -4.51 -6.63 -20.04
N GLU A 163 -3.85 -6.29 -21.15
CA GLU A 163 -2.43 -5.92 -21.18
C GLU A 163 -2.13 -4.67 -20.33
N GLU A 164 -3.05 -3.68 -20.35
CA GLU A 164 -2.89 -2.42 -19.62
C GLU A 164 -2.88 -2.64 -18.10
N THR A 165 -3.78 -3.49 -17.58
CA THR A 165 -3.85 -3.82 -16.15
C THR A 165 -2.61 -4.60 -15.71
N VAL A 166 -2.11 -5.53 -16.54
CA VAL A 166 -0.86 -6.26 -16.27
C VAL A 166 0.34 -5.32 -16.24
N GLU A 167 0.45 -4.42 -17.22
CA GLU A 167 1.52 -3.43 -17.28
C GLU A 167 1.48 -2.51 -16.04
N ALA A 168 0.29 -2.03 -15.66
CA ALA A 168 0.09 -1.20 -14.48
C ALA A 168 0.50 -1.93 -13.19
N MET A 169 0.17 -3.21 -13.04
CA MET A 169 0.59 -4.03 -11.90
C MET A 169 2.11 -4.16 -11.82
N ILE A 170 2.76 -4.50 -12.93
CA ILE A 170 4.23 -4.63 -12.98
C ILE A 170 4.88 -3.27 -12.67
N ALA A 171 4.36 -2.17 -13.23
CA ALA A 171 4.84 -0.83 -12.97
C ALA A 171 4.70 -0.46 -11.48
N ASN A 172 3.58 -0.82 -10.85
CA ASN A 172 3.37 -0.60 -9.42
C ASN A 172 4.42 -1.34 -8.56
N LEU A 173 4.65 -2.63 -8.86
CA LEU A 173 5.69 -3.43 -8.20
C LEU A 173 7.09 -2.80 -8.33
N GLN A 174 7.42 -2.32 -9.53
CA GLN A 174 8.68 -1.61 -9.79
C GLN A 174 8.78 -0.30 -9.01
N LEU A 175 7.71 0.49 -8.96
CA LEU A 175 7.67 1.74 -8.20
C LEU A 175 7.90 1.51 -6.70
N ARG A 176 7.28 0.47 -6.13
CA ARG A 176 7.50 0.08 -4.72
C ARG A 176 8.97 -0.28 -4.48
N LEU A 177 9.55 -1.07 -5.37
CA LEU A 177 10.96 -1.46 -5.29
C LEU A 177 11.90 -0.24 -5.35
N ASP A 178 11.66 0.66 -6.29
CA ASP A 178 12.48 1.86 -6.48
C ASP A 178 12.34 2.85 -5.33
N LEU A 179 11.15 2.94 -4.74
CA LEU A 179 10.92 3.74 -3.54
C LEU A 179 11.75 3.21 -2.36
N LEU A 180 11.81 1.88 -2.17
CA LEU A 180 12.66 1.24 -1.15
C LEU A 180 14.15 1.47 -1.39
N LYS A 181 14.63 1.35 -2.63
CA LYS A 181 16.03 1.68 -2.98
C LYS A 181 16.36 3.13 -2.64
N LYS A 182 15.46 4.07 -2.96
CA LYS A 182 15.62 5.49 -2.64
C LYS A 182 15.66 5.72 -1.12
N LEU A 183 14.80 5.03 -0.36
CA LEU A 183 14.83 5.09 1.10
C LEU A 183 16.19 4.62 1.61
N LYS A 184 16.65 3.44 1.18
CA LYS A 184 17.96 2.92 1.57
C LYS A 184 19.09 3.91 1.32
N ASN A 185 19.17 4.48 0.11
CA ASN A 185 20.22 5.45 -0.20
C ASN A 185 20.18 6.67 0.73
N LYS A 186 18.98 7.14 1.08
CA LYS A 186 18.81 8.27 2.01
C LYS A 186 19.18 7.91 3.44
N LEU A 187 18.93 6.68 3.87
CA LEU A 187 19.38 6.17 5.17
C LEU A 187 20.91 6.09 5.22
N ASP A 188 21.53 5.51 4.18
CA ASP A 188 22.99 5.40 4.06
C ASP A 188 23.66 6.80 4.08
N GLU A 189 23.08 7.80 3.39
CA GLU A 189 23.54 9.20 3.44
C GLU A 189 23.47 9.79 4.87
N ILE A 190 22.40 9.51 5.61
CA ILE A 190 22.23 9.99 6.99
C ILE A 190 23.27 9.36 7.91
N GLU A 191 23.54 8.06 7.79
CA GLU A 191 24.55 7.36 8.58
C GLU A 191 25.95 7.93 8.33
N GLN A 192 26.38 8.02 7.06
CA GLN A 192 27.68 8.57 6.69
C GLN A 192 27.86 10.02 7.18
N SER A 193 26.80 10.83 7.17
CA SER A 193 26.85 12.20 7.67
C SER A 193 27.07 12.32 9.18
N LYS A 194 26.72 11.30 9.96
CA LYS A 194 26.98 11.25 11.41
C LYS A 194 28.44 10.90 11.70
N ASP A 195 28.99 9.94 10.95
CA ASP A 195 30.38 9.49 11.13
C ASP A 195 31.37 10.63 10.86
N LEU A 196 31.17 11.39 9.79
CA LEU A 196 32.00 12.55 9.44
C LEU A 196 31.95 13.69 10.47
N LYS A 197 30.85 13.83 11.21
CA LYS A 197 30.75 14.82 12.29
C LYS A 197 31.51 14.35 13.52
N ASN A 198 31.53 13.05 13.82
CA ASN A 198 32.18 12.50 15.02
C ASN A 198 33.72 12.49 14.94
N GLU A 199 34.30 12.49 13.73
CA GLU A 199 35.75 12.63 13.53
C GLU A 199 36.25 14.08 13.74
N ASN A 200 35.46 15.09 13.36
CA ASN A 200 35.85 16.50 13.48
C ASN A 200 35.81 17.06 14.91
N TYR A 201 35.26 16.32 15.88
CA TYR A 201 35.28 16.71 17.31
C TYR A 201 36.38 16.00 18.12
N GLN A 202 37.18 15.12 17.49
CA GLN A 202 38.26 14.39 18.16
C GLN A 202 39.67 14.89 17.76
N ALA A 203 39.76 15.98 17.00
CA ALA A 203 41.01 16.62 16.57
C ALA A 203 41.31 17.90 17.34
#